data_AF-A0AAW1SSN8-F1
#
_entry.id   AF-A0AAW1SSN8-F1
#
_cell.length_a   1.000
_cell.length_b   1.000
_cell.length_c   1.000
_cell.angle_alpha   90.00
_cell.angle_beta   90.00
_cell.angle_gamma   90.00
#
_symmetry.space_group_name_H-M   'P 1'
#
loop_
_entity.id
_entity.type
_entity.pdbx_description
1 polymer ?
#
loop_
_entity_poly.entity_id
_entity_poly.type
_entity_poly.pdbx_seq_one_letter_code
_entity_poly.pdbx_strand_id
1 'polypeptide(L)'
;MAALQQRSILGGAVHSGICARRPTALLGAVRSRTSGARKAIRAQARGGRGQSTTEEVDQTAEQYLDKANQYWDTVKVKWDQTDEKPAVVAIGVGTFVTIWALSGLVDRIDKLPIIGGLLELVGLLVTGWFVYRYLVFGPDREELKGNLNGFLKKVTGDSSSKL
;
A
#
# COMPACT_ATOMS: atom_id res chain seq x y z
N MET A 1 11.71 -53.24 36.40
CA MET A 1 12.97 -53.28 35.63
C MET A 1 13.12 -51.97 34.87
N ALA A 2 14.27 -51.31 35.06
CA ALA A 2 14.88 -50.20 34.29
C ALA A 2 14.00 -48.97 33.95
N ALA A 3 14.14 -47.85 34.68
CA ALA A 3 15.12 -46.75 34.47
C ALA A 3 14.54 -45.67 33.53
N LEU A 4 14.20 -44.47 34.03
CA LEU A 4 15.10 -43.30 34.18
C LEU A 4 15.68 -42.89 32.81
N GLN A 5 15.68 -41.65 32.32
CA GLN A 5 15.73 -40.36 32.98
C GLN A 5 15.53 -39.30 31.89
N GLN A 6 14.70 -38.33 32.19
CA GLN A 6 14.58 -37.01 31.59
C GLN A 6 15.95 -36.32 31.45
N ARG A 7 16.34 -35.90 30.24
CA ARG A 7 17.58 -35.14 30.04
C ARG A 7 17.38 -33.67 30.37
N SER A 8 17.80 -33.36 31.59
CA SER A 8 18.22 -32.09 32.16
C SER A 8 18.92 -31.14 31.18
N ILE A 9 18.37 -29.92 31.09
CA ILE A 9 19.05 -28.64 31.35
C ILE A 9 20.56 -28.73 31.72
N LEU A 10 21.38 -28.02 30.95
CA LEU A 10 22.70 -27.48 31.27
C LEU A 10 22.70 -26.08 30.61
N GLY A 11 22.85 -24.93 31.26
CA GLY A 11 23.50 -24.65 32.54
C GLY A 11 24.99 -24.40 32.30
N GLY A 12 25.37 -23.17 31.96
CA GLY A 12 26.77 -22.78 31.75
C GLY A 12 26.96 -21.27 31.63
N ALA A 13 27.06 -20.58 32.77
CA ALA A 13 27.60 -19.23 32.88
C ALA A 13 29.04 -19.33 33.38
N VAL A 14 30.01 -18.69 32.70
CA VAL A 14 31.32 -18.34 33.27
C VAL A 14 31.80 -17.00 32.71
N HIS A 15 32.10 -16.11 33.66
CA HIS A 15 32.76 -14.81 33.55
C HIS A 15 34.16 -14.86 32.92
N SER A 16 34.54 -13.76 32.24
CA SER A 16 35.88 -13.14 32.13
C SER A 16 35.67 -11.85 31.31
N GLY A 17 36.14 -10.64 31.60
CA GLY A 17 37.25 -10.13 32.38
C GLY A 17 37.84 -8.96 31.57
N ILE A 18 37.76 -7.75 32.11
CA ILE A 18 38.82 -6.69 32.07
C ILE A 18 39.45 -6.33 30.71
N CYS A 19 39.26 -5.09 30.22
CA CYS A 19 40.30 -4.04 30.20
C CYS A 19 39.90 -2.81 29.38
N ALA A 20 40.21 -1.63 29.92
CA ALA A 20 40.02 -0.32 29.32
C ALA A 20 40.91 -0.10 28.08
N ARG A 21 40.41 0.67 27.10
CA ARG A 21 41.28 1.43 26.19
C ARG A 21 40.73 2.84 25.96
N ARG A 22 41.57 3.79 26.32
CA ARG A 22 41.40 5.25 26.33
C ARG A 22 41.10 5.81 24.93
N PRO A 23 40.31 6.88 24.79
CA PRO A 23 40.40 7.75 23.62
C PRO A 23 41.66 8.60 23.75
N THR A 24 42.58 8.44 22.81
CA THR A 24 43.72 9.33 22.62
C THR A 24 43.19 10.65 22.08
N ALA A 25 43.18 11.69 22.92
CA ALA A 25 43.08 13.07 22.47
C ALA A 25 44.34 13.42 21.67
N LEU A 26 44.21 14.12 20.56
CA LEU A 26 45.20 15.11 20.09
C LEU A 26 44.67 15.92 18.88
N LEU A 27 45.02 17.21 18.89
CA LEU A 27 44.79 18.28 17.90
C LEU A 27 43.34 18.81 17.80
N GLY A 28 43.05 20.09 17.98
CA GLY A 28 43.91 21.25 18.19
C GLY A 28 43.04 22.46 18.48
N ALA A 29 43.53 23.33 19.36
CA ALA A 29 42.89 24.57 19.73
C ALA A 29 42.96 25.58 18.56
N VAL A 30 41.81 26.08 18.12
CA VAL A 30 41.71 27.41 17.53
C VAL A 30 40.79 28.22 18.42
N ARG A 31 41.40 29.17 19.14
CA ARG A 31 40.75 30.05 20.08
C ARG A 31 40.99 31.47 19.58
N SER A 32 40.10 31.97 18.72
CA SER A 32 40.05 33.39 18.40
C SER A 32 39.03 34.07 19.33
N ARG A 33 39.63 34.83 20.25
CA ARG A 33 39.00 35.75 21.19
C ARG A 33 38.49 36.96 20.40
N THR A 34 37.17 37.19 20.38
CA THR A 34 36.62 38.54 20.25
C THR A 34 35.70 38.81 21.44
N SER A 35 36.17 39.73 22.28
CA SER A 35 35.46 40.28 23.42
C SER A 35 34.37 41.24 22.93
N GLY A 36 33.12 40.97 23.29
CA GLY A 36 32.01 41.86 22.96
C GLY A 36 30.77 41.50 23.76
N ALA A 37 30.67 42.06 24.95
CA ALA A 37 29.53 41.96 25.84
C ALA A 37 28.20 42.29 25.14
N ARG A 38 27.22 41.37 25.15
CA ARG A 38 25.78 41.72 25.12
C ARG A 38 24.94 40.71 25.92
N LYS A 39 24.56 41.20 27.10
CA LYS A 39 23.30 41.06 27.85
C LYS A 39 22.42 39.83 27.63
N ALA A 40 22.08 39.24 28.77
CA ALA A 40 20.96 38.37 29.03
C ALA A 40 19.66 38.80 28.32
N ILE A 41 19.01 37.83 27.67
CA ILE A 41 17.56 37.75 27.59
C ILE A 41 17.18 36.31 27.97
N ARG A 42 16.75 36.15 29.22
CA ARG A 42 15.91 35.04 29.64
C ARG A 42 14.51 35.31 29.08
N ALA A 43 14.22 34.78 27.90
CA ALA A 43 12.88 34.75 27.33
C ALA A 43 12.37 33.31 27.32
N GLN A 44 11.16 33.17 27.82
CA GLN A 44 10.41 31.93 27.97
C GLN A 44 10.10 31.33 26.59
N ALA A 45 10.20 30.01 26.48
CA ALA A 45 9.39 29.23 25.54
C ALA A 45 9.23 27.81 26.08
N ARG A 46 8.43 27.69 27.15
CA ARG A 46 7.72 26.44 27.46
C ARG A 46 6.58 26.33 26.46
N GLY A 47 6.40 25.13 25.91
CA GLY A 47 5.08 24.67 25.45
C GLY A 47 4.64 25.16 24.07
N GLY A 48 5.30 24.70 23.02
CA GLY A 48 4.69 24.60 21.69
C GLY A 48 4.01 23.24 21.54
N ARG A 49 2.84 23.08 22.16
CA ARG A 49 1.91 21.99 21.86
C ARG A 49 1.35 22.27 20.46
N GLY A 50 1.89 21.61 19.44
CA GLY A 50 1.28 21.56 18.12
C GLY A 50 -0.03 20.81 18.21
N GLN A 51 -1.11 21.53 18.50
CA GLN A 51 -2.49 21.12 18.32
C GLN A 51 -3.01 21.85 17.07
N SER A 52 -3.09 21.15 15.94
CA SER A 52 -4.02 21.47 14.84
C SER A 52 -3.91 20.50 13.63
N THR A 53 -3.76 19.19 13.83
CA THR A 53 -3.91 18.20 12.72
C THR A 53 -4.61 16.90 13.11
N THR A 54 -5.14 16.78 14.33
CA THR A 54 -5.83 15.55 14.78
C THR A 54 -7.35 15.60 14.68
N GLU A 55 -7.98 16.72 14.34
CA GLU A 55 -9.45 16.83 14.33
C GLU A 55 -10.10 16.64 12.94
N GLU A 56 -9.38 16.92 11.85
CA GLU A 56 -9.89 16.73 10.47
C GLU A 56 -9.78 15.27 10.00
N VAL A 57 -8.79 14.54 10.51
CA VAL A 57 -8.60 13.10 10.24
C VAL A 57 -9.64 12.26 10.98
N ASP A 58 -10.11 12.71 12.14
CA ASP A 58 -11.15 12.02 12.92
C ASP A 58 -12.50 12.11 12.21
N GLN A 59 -12.91 13.30 11.74
CA GLN A 59 -14.21 13.48 11.06
C GLN A 59 -14.28 12.75 9.71
N THR A 60 -13.17 12.69 8.97
CA THR A 60 -13.11 11.93 7.72
C THR A 60 -13.05 10.43 7.97
N ALA A 61 -12.27 9.97 8.97
CA ALA A 61 -12.26 8.57 9.37
C ALA A 61 -13.64 8.09 9.84
N GLU A 62 -14.35 8.88 10.64
CA GLU A 62 -15.73 8.63 11.08
C GLU A 62 -16.69 8.51 9.89
N GLN A 63 -16.55 9.35 8.86
CA GLN A 63 -17.35 9.25 7.62
C GLN A 63 -17.05 7.99 6.78
N TYR A 64 -15.80 7.54 6.73
CA TYR A 64 -15.44 6.28 6.07
C TYR A 64 -15.91 5.07 6.87
N LEU A 65 -15.88 5.15 8.19
CA LEU A 65 -16.38 4.11 9.09
C LEU A 65 -17.90 4.00 9.02
N ASP A 66 -18.63 5.12 9.02
CA ASP A 66 -20.09 5.14 8.88
C ASP A 66 -20.53 4.60 7.51
N LYS A 67 -19.87 5.04 6.42
CA LYS A 67 -20.10 4.46 5.08
C LYS A 67 -19.76 2.98 5.03
N ALA A 68 -18.64 2.55 5.62
CA ALA A 68 -18.27 1.14 5.67
C ALA A 68 -19.32 0.32 6.45
N ASN A 69 -19.82 0.84 7.58
CA ASN A 69 -20.88 0.20 8.34
C ASN A 69 -22.18 0.12 7.54
N GLN A 70 -22.57 1.16 6.81
CA GLN A 70 -23.75 1.13 5.92
C GLN A 70 -23.61 0.10 4.79
N TYR A 71 -22.42 -0.04 4.20
CA TYR A 71 -22.16 -1.09 3.21
C TYR A 71 -22.20 -2.47 3.85
N TRP A 72 -21.64 -2.64 5.05
CA TRP A 72 -21.68 -3.91 5.77
C TRP A 72 -23.10 -4.31 6.16
N ASP A 73 -23.93 -3.36 6.61
CA ASP A 73 -25.33 -3.62 6.95
C ASP A 73 -26.16 -3.94 5.71
N THR A 74 -25.91 -3.25 4.59
CA THR A 74 -26.56 -3.56 3.31
C THR A 74 -26.17 -4.96 2.83
N VAL A 75 -24.90 -5.32 2.94
CA VAL A 75 -24.41 -6.67 2.58
C VAL A 75 -25.00 -7.73 3.49
N LYS A 76 -25.12 -7.49 4.81
CA LYS A 76 -25.81 -8.41 5.73
C LYS A 76 -27.29 -8.60 5.38
N VAL A 77 -28.01 -7.51 5.13
CA VAL A 77 -29.43 -7.59 4.73
C VAL A 77 -29.58 -8.40 3.44
N LYS A 78 -28.71 -8.17 2.45
CA LYS A 78 -28.72 -8.94 1.19
C LYS A 78 -28.27 -10.39 1.37
N TRP A 79 -27.35 -10.66 2.30
CA TRP A 79 -26.90 -12.00 2.66
C TRP A 79 -28.00 -12.81 3.34
N ASP A 80 -28.79 -12.18 4.21
CA ASP A 80 -29.91 -12.83 4.90
C ASP A 80 -31.14 -13.02 4.01
N GLN A 81 -31.34 -12.14 3.03
CA GLN A 81 -32.39 -12.30 2.00
C GLN A 81 -32.06 -13.35 0.92
N THR A 82 -30.81 -13.80 0.84
CA THR A 82 -30.41 -14.81 -0.14
C THR A 82 -30.67 -16.20 0.43
N ASP A 83 -31.69 -16.88 -0.10
CA ASP A 83 -32.06 -18.24 0.33
C ASP A 83 -30.96 -19.27 0.02
N GLU A 84 -30.17 -19.06 -1.04
CA GLU A 84 -29.14 -19.97 -1.54
C GLU A 84 -27.72 -19.64 -1.00
N LYS A 85 -27.58 -19.35 0.31
CA LYS A 85 -26.29 -19.04 0.96
C LYS A 85 -25.13 -19.98 0.58
N PRO A 86 -25.28 -21.32 0.56
CA PRO A 86 -24.18 -22.21 0.20
C PRO A 86 -23.72 -22.07 -1.26
N ALA A 87 -24.62 -21.71 -2.18
CA ALA A 87 -24.26 -21.49 -3.60
C ALA A 87 -23.40 -20.24 -3.76
N VAL A 88 -23.74 -19.15 -3.07
CA VAL A 88 -22.94 -17.91 -3.09
C VAL A 88 -21.58 -18.13 -2.44
N VAL A 89 -21.52 -18.84 -1.32
CA VAL A 89 -20.24 -19.23 -0.70
C VAL A 89 -19.42 -20.10 -1.65
N ALA A 90 -20.02 -21.09 -2.29
CA ALA A 90 -19.34 -21.98 -3.21
C ALA A 90 -18.78 -21.25 -4.44
N ILE A 91 -19.53 -20.29 -5.01
CA ILE A 91 -19.06 -19.45 -6.11
C ILE A 91 -17.94 -18.51 -5.63
N GLY A 92 -18.07 -17.93 -4.44
CA GLY A 92 -17.05 -17.05 -3.86
C GLY A 92 -15.73 -17.78 -3.62
N VAL A 93 -15.78 -18.94 -2.95
CA VAL A 93 -14.62 -19.79 -2.71
C VAL A 93 -14.09 -20.36 -4.02
N GLY A 94 -14.95 -20.82 -4.94
CA GLY A 94 -14.56 -21.34 -6.24
C GLY A 94 -13.81 -20.30 -7.08
N THR A 95 -14.28 -19.06 -7.06
CA THR A 95 -13.63 -17.92 -7.72
C THR A 95 -12.30 -17.60 -7.06
N PHE A 96 -12.24 -17.56 -5.73
CA PHE A 96 -10.99 -17.34 -4.99
C PHE A 96 -9.94 -18.42 -5.28
N VAL A 97 -10.34 -19.70 -5.25
CA VAL A 97 -9.46 -20.83 -5.57
C VAL A 97 -9.02 -20.77 -7.04
N THR A 98 -9.91 -20.37 -7.94
CA THR A 98 -9.57 -20.19 -9.35
C THR A 98 -8.52 -19.09 -9.53
N ILE A 99 -8.68 -17.94 -8.87
CA ILE A 99 -7.69 -16.85 -8.89
C ILE A 99 -6.36 -17.34 -8.30
N TRP A 100 -6.39 -18.06 -7.17
CA TRP A 100 -5.19 -18.61 -6.54
C TRP A 100 -4.48 -19.65 -7.43
N ALA A 101 -5.24 -20.52 -8.07
CA ALA A 101 -4.71 -21.51 -9.01
C ALA A 101 -4.13 -20.84 -10.28
N LEU A 102 -4.80 -19.80 -10.79
CA LEU A 102 -4.29 -18.97 -11.88
C LEU A 102 -2.99 -18.26 -11.49
N SER A 103 -2.87 -17.73 -10.26
CA SER A 103 -1.60 -17.18 -9.77
C SER A 103 -0.49 -18.22 -9.81
N GLY A 104 -0.76 -19.43 -9.33
CA GLY A 104 0.20 -20.54 -9.39
C GLY A 104 0.58 -20.95 -10.82
N LEU A 105 -0.34 -20.85 -11.78
CA LEU A 105 -0.08 -21.11 -13.21
C LEU A 105 0.75 -19.98 -13.84
N VAL A 106 0.39 -18.72 -13.57
CA VAL A 106 1.12 -17.54 -14.02
C VAL A 106 2.56 -17.59 -13.52
N ASP A 107 2.82 -18.01 -12.27
CA ASP A 107 4.17 -18.20 -11.73
C ASP A 107 5.01 -19.26 -12.48
N ARG A 108 4.38 -20.25 -13.12
CA ARG A 108 5.09 -21.24 -13.94
C ARG A 108 5.39 -20.71 -15.34
N ILE A 109 4.46 -19.94 -15.88
CA ILE A 109 4.60 -19.27 -17.17
C ILE A 109 5.66 -18.16 -17.07
N ASP A 110 5.65 -17.35 -16.01
CA ASP A 110 6.60 -16.25 -15.79
C ASP A 110 8.05 -16.75 -15.58
N LYS A 111 8.21 -18.00 -15.13
CA LYS A 111 9.52 -18.68 -15.09
C LYS A 111 10.07 -19.09 -16.46
N LEU A 112 9.29 -18.98 -17.52
CA LEU A 112 9.77 -19.14 -18.88
C LEU A 112 10.28 -17.78 -19.38
N PRO A 113 11.55 -17.66 -19.77
CA PRO A 113 12.19 -16.39 -20.14
C PRO A 113 11.65 -15.75 -21.43
N ILE A 114 10.53 -16.24 -21.97
CA ILE A 114 9.95 -15.83 -23.24
C ILE A 114 8.71 -14.96 -23.02
N ILE A 115 7.89 -15.21 -21.99
CA ILE A 115 6.61 -14.50 -21.81
C ILE A 115 6.82 -13.04 -21.43
N GLY A 116 7.78 -12.72 -20.55
CA GLY A 116 8.12 -11.34 -20.21
C GLY A 116 8.46 -10.50 -21.45
N GLY A 117 9.32 -11.03 -22.33
CA GLY A 117 9.68 -10.37 -23.59
C GLY A 117 8.54 -10.34 -24.63
N LEU A 118 7.69 -11.38 -24.69
CA LEU A 118 6.54 -11.39 -25.59
C LEU A 118 5.45 -10.41 -25.16
N LEU A 119 5.16 -10.28 -23.87
CA LEU A 119 4.19 -9.30 -23.37
C LEU A 119 4.69 -7.87 -23.53
N GLU A 120 6.00 -7.63 -23.40
CA GLU A 120 6.61 -6.34 -23.74
C GLU A 120 6.47 -6.02 -25.23
N LEU A 121 6.76 -7.00 -26.11
CA LEU A 121 6.59 -6.84 -27.55
C LEU A 121 5.13 -6.63 -27.92
N VAL A 122 4.20 -7.38 -27.33
CA VAL A 122 2.76 -7.21 -27.56
C VAL A 122 2.30 -5.85 -27.03
N GLY A 123 2.78 -5.39 -25.87
CA GLY A 123 2.47 -4.08 -25.32
C GLY A 123 2.92 -2.95 -26.23
N LEU A 124 4.15 -3.03 -26.75
CA LEU A 124 4.67 -2.07 -27.72
C LEU A 124 3.98 -2.17 -29.07
N LEU A 125 3.62 -3.37 -29.52
CA LEU A 125 2.94 -3.57 -30.80
C LEU A 125 1.50 -3.05 -30.75
N VAL A 126 0.79 -3.32 -29.66
CA VAL A 126 -0.57 -2.80 -29.44
C VAL A 126 -0.54 -1.28 -29.25
N THR A 127 0.39 -0.76 -28.44
CA THR A 127 0.53 0.69 -28.23
C THR A 127 0.95 1.41 -29.51
N GLY A 128 1.96 0.88 -30.21
CA GLY A 128 2.44 1.42 -31.49
C GLY A 128 1.37 1.38 -32.57
N TRP A 129 0.63 0.26 -32.69
CA TRP A 129 -0.51 0.14 -33.59
C TRP A 129 -1.61 1.14 -33.25
N PHE A 130 -1.97 1.27 -31.96
CA PHE A 130 -3.00 2.20 -31.51
C PHE A 130 -2.62 3.66 -31.80
N VAL A 131 -1.39 4.05 -31.46
CA VAL A 131 -0.88 5.40 -31.74
C VAL A 131 -0.88 5.66 -33.24
N TYR A 132 -0.38 4.73 -34.04
CA TYR A 132 -0.39 4.86 -35.51
C TYR A 132 -1.83 4.97 -36.05
N ARG A 133 -2.72 4.08 -35.61
CA ARG A 133 -4.09 3.93 -36.15
C ARG A 133 -5.08 4.98 -35.67
N TYR A 134 -4.91 5.58 -34.49
CA TYR A 134 -5.90 6.52 -33.91
C TYR A 134 -5.35 7.94 -33.65
N LEU A 135 -4.03 8.13 -33.56
CA LEU A 135 -3.43 9.47 -33.38
C LEU A 135 -2.86 10.05 -34.68
N VAL A 136 -2.28 9.22 -35.56
CA VAL A 136 -1.66 9.71 -36.81
C VAL A 136 -2.69 9.83 -37.94
N PHE A 137 -3.69 8.93 -38.01
CA PHE A 137 -4.73 9.00 -39.03
C PHE A 137 -5.92 9.87 -38.60
N GLY A 138 -6.21 10.85 -39.44
CA GLY A 138 -7.24 11.85 -39.19
C GLY A 138 -8.69 11.36 -39.07
N PRO A 139 -9.20 10.39 -39.86
CA PRO A 139 -10.59 9.95 -39.71
C PRO A 139 -10.83 9.24 -38.37
N ASP A 140 -9.82 8.54 -37.87
CA ASP A 140 -9.94 7.64 -36.72
C ASP A 140 -10.00 8.36 -35.37
N ARG A 141 -9.48 9.60 -35.30
CA ARG A 141 -9.58 10.45 -34.10
C ARG A 141 -11.03 10.90 -33.82
N GLU A 142 -11.86 11.01 -34.85
CA GLU A 142 -13.25 11.47 -34.75
C GLU A 142 -14.17 10.34 -34.29
N GLU A 143 -13.92 9.13 -34.80
CA GLU A 143 -14.54 7.90 -34.31
C GLU A 143 -14.19 7.63 -32.85
N LEU A 144 -12.92 7.81 -32.46
CA LEU A 144 -12.48 7.60 -31.08
C LEU A 144 -13.16 8.58 -30.11
N LYS A 145 -13.25 9.87 -30.47
CA LYS A 145 -13.98 10.89 -29.68
C LYS A 145 -15.47 10.57 -29.57
N GLY A 146 -16.09 10.10 -30.65
CA GLY A 146 -17.48 9.65 -30.65
C GLY A 146 -17.71 8.48 -29.71
N ASN A 147 -16.85 7.47 -29.77
CA ASN A 147 -16.89 6.30 -28.89
C ASN A 147 -16.62 6.66 -27.42
N LEU A 148 -15.66 7.57 -27.16
CA LEU A 148 -15.37 8.04 -25.80
C LEU A 148 -16.55 8.82 -25.23
N ASN A 149 -17.15 9.73 -26.00
CA ASN A 149 -18.32 10.49 -25.57
C ASN A 149 -19.54 9.58 -25.36
N GLY A 150 -19.76 8.60 -26.23
CA GLY A 150 -20.80 7.59 -26.07
C GLY A 150 -20.61 6.73 -24.82
N PHE A 151 -19.37 6.30 -24.55
CA PHE A 151 -19.01 5.56 -23.35
C PHE A 151 -19.17 6.42 -22.09
N LEU A 152 -18.65 7.65 -22.10
CA LEU A 152 -18.77 8.59 -20.98
C LEU A 152 -20.22 8.94 -20.70
N LYS A 153 -21.06 9.14 -21.72
CA LYS A 153 -22.50 9.37 -21.56
C LYS A 153 -23.20 8.14 -20.97
N LYS A 154 -22.75 6.93 -21.32
CA LYS A 154 -23.30 5.68 -20.78
C LYS A 154 -22.89 5.40 -19.33
N VAL A 155 -21.67 5.76 -18.93
CA VAL A 155 -21.16 5.57 -17.57
C VAL A 155 -21.59 6.69 -16.63
N THR A 156 -21.55 7.95 -17.09
CA THR A 156 -21.96 9.13 -16.31
C THR A 156 -23.49 9.28 -16.27
N GLY A 157 -24.17 8.73 -17.26
CA GLY A 157 -25.62 8.55 -17.30
C GLY A 157 -26.41 9.81 -17.64
N ASP A 158 -27.48 9.60 -18.39
CA ASP A 158 -28.75 10.34 -18.40
C ASP A 158 -29.43 10.37 -16.99
N SER A 159 -28.64 10.46 -15.92
CA SER A 159 -29.06 10.35 -14.52
C SER A 159 -29.45 11.69 -13.91
N SER A 160 -29.27 12.80 -14.64
CA SER A 160 -29.64 14.14 -14.20
C SER A 160 -30.95 14.65 -14.82
N SER A 161 -31.57 13.91 -15.75
CA SER A 161 -32.76 14.37 -16.49
C SER A 161 -34.09 13.81 -15.96
N LYS A 162 -34.06 13.06 -14.84
CA LYS A 162 -35.22 12.43 -14.18
C LYS A 162 -35.19 12.59 -12.65
N LEU A 163 -34.86 13.78 -12.14
CA LEU A 163 -35.24 14.23 -10.80
C LEU A 163 -36.03 15.53 -10.91
#